data_AF-H1AB59-F1
#
_entry.id   AF-H1AB59-F1
#
_cell.length_a   1.000
_cell.length_b   1.000
_cell.length_c   1.000
_cell.angle_alpha   90.00
_cell.angle_beta   90.00
_cell.angle_gamma   90.00
#
_symmetry.space_group_name_H-M   'P 1'
#
loop_
_entity.id
_entity.type
_entity.pdbx_description
1 polymer ?
#
loop_
_entity_poly.entity_id
_entity_poly.type
_entity_poly.pdbx_seq_one_letter_code
_entity_poly.pdbx_strand_id
1 'polypeptide(L)' 'MTASTPSNVMTLFLLRHGQSELNHENIFCGWIDAKLTEKGKEQAR' A
#
# COMPACT_ATOMS: atom_id res chain seq x y z
N MET A 1 -3.98 44.72 6.47
CA MET A 1 -4.85 43.52 6.45
C MET A 1 -4.20 42.48 5.53
N THR A 2 -3.26 41.68 6.04
CA THR A 2 -2.61 40.61 5.26
C THR A 2 -3.14 39.29 5.79
N ALA A 3 -4.06 38.67 5.04
CA ALA A 3 -4.63 37.38 5.39
C ALA A 3 -3.55 36.30 5.31
N SER A 4 -3.27 35.64 6.44
CA SER A 4 -2.43 34.46 6.53
C SER A 4 -3.16 33.29 5.86
N THR A 5 -2.68 32.87 4.69
CA THR A 5 -3.17 31.64 4.04
C THR A 5 -2.85 30.45 4.95
N PRO A 6 -3.83 29.63 5.38
CA PRO A 6 -3.50 28.40 6.08
C PRO A 6 -2.77 27.48 5.09
N SER A 7 -1.55 27.07 5.44
CA SER A 7 -0.84 26.01 4.73
C SER A 7 -1.71 24.75 4.83
N ASN A 8 -2.33 24.35 3.73
CA ASN A 8 -3.02 23.05 3.65
C ASN A 8 -1.95 21.96 3.71
N VAL A 9 -1.60 21.54 4.92
CA VAL A 9 -0.70 20.42 5.14
C VAL A 9 -1.48 19.15 4.83
N MET A 10 -1.06 18.46 3.77
CA MET A 10 -1.62 17.16 3.39
C MET A 10 -0.72 16.06 3.91
N THR A 11 -1.30 15.06 4.57
CA THR A 11 -0.57 13.88 5.03
C THR A 11 -0.64 12.79 3.96
N LEU A 12 0.51 12.40 3.41
CA LEU A 12 0.62 11.29 2.47
C LEU A 12 0.86 9.98 3.24
N PHE A 13 -0.01 9.00 3.01
CA PHE A 13 0.18 7.65 3.51
C PHE A 13 0.58 6.72 2.35
N LEU A 14 1.73 6.09 2.47
CA LEU A 14 2.21 5.06 1.54
C LEU A 14 2.20 3.71 2.26
N LEU A 15 1.41 2.77 1.74
CA LEU A 15 1.31 1.42 2.29
C LEU A 15 1.56 0.41 1.17
N ARG A 16 2.25 -0.68 1.51
CA ARG A 16 2.39 -1.85 0.63
C ARG A 16 1.29 -2.85 0.96
N HIS A 17 0.79 -3.55 -0.07
CA HIS A 17 -0.12 -4.68 0.13
C HIS A 17 0.54 -5.82 0.91
N GLY A 18 -0.27 -6.69 1.50
CA GLY A 18 0.21 -7.89 2.21
C GLY A 18 0.84 -8.94 1.28
N GLN A 19 1.30 -10.05 1.83
CA GLN A 19 1.88 -11.14 1.04
C GLN A 19 0.94 -11.67 -0.06
N SER A 20 1.40 -11.67 -1.31
CA SER A 20 0.71 -12.32 -2.44
C SER A 20 1.18 -13.78 -2.64
N GLU A 21 0.41 -14.57 -3.39
CA GLU A 21 0.75 -15.95 -3.77
C GLU A 21 2.13 -16.02 -4.46
N LEU A 22 2.38 -15.16 -5.46
CA LEU A 22 3.66 -15.15 -6.17
C LEU A 22 4.82 -14.63 -5.32
N ASN A 23 4.58 -13.70 -4.39
CA ASN A 23 5.61 -13.30 -3.43
C ASN A 23 5.92 -14.42 -2.43
N HIS A 24 4.93 -15.22 -2.03
CA HIS A 24 5.13 -16.39 -1.19
C HIS A 24 5.99 -17.46 -1.90
N GLU A 25 5.78 -17.65 -3.20
CA GLU A 25 6.51 -18.62 -4.03
C GLU A 25 7.87 -18.09 -4.54
N ASN A 26 8.28 -16.86 -4.16
CA ASN A 26 9.48 -16.19 -4.67
C ASN A 26 9.51 -16.05 -6.21
N ILE A 27 8.34 -15.92 -6.82
CA ILE A 27 8.19 -15.67 -8.26
C ILE A 27 8.12 -14.17 -8.50
N PHE A 28 8.83 -13.69 -9.52
CA PHE A 28 8.77 -12.30 -9.92
C PHE A 28 7.36 -11.93 -10.42
N CYS A 29 6.71 -11.05 -9.67
CA CYS A 29 5.36 -10.57 -9.94
C CYS A 29 5.46 -9.19 -10.59
N GLY A 30 5.37 -9.12 -11.91
CA GLY A 30 5.35 -7.87 -12.66
C GLY A 30 3.93 -7.28 -12.71
N TRP A 31 3.30 -7.34 -13.87
CA TRP A 31 1.94 -6.82 -14.10
C TRP A 31 0.84 -7.85 -13.78
N ILE A 32 1.21 -9.00 -13.20
CA ILE A 32 0.28 -10.07 -12.85
C ILE A 32 -0.46 -9.68 -11.58
N ASP A 33 -1.79 -9.68 -11.64
CA ASP A 33 -2.66 -9.45 -10.49
C ASP A 33 -2.77 -10.71 -9.62
N ALA A 34 -1.75 -10.95 -8.79
CA ALA A 34 -1.69 -12.10 -7.89
C ALA A 34 -2.51 -11.86 -6.62
N LYS A 35 -3.28 -12.87 -6.19
CA LYS A 35 -4.12 -12.77 -4.99
C LYS A 35 -3.26 -12.74 -3.71
N LEU A 36 -3.82 -12.16 -2.64
CA LEU A 36 -3.24 -12.22 -1.30
C LEU A 36 -3.44 -13.60 -0.67
N THR A 37 -2.42 -14.08 0.03
CA THR A 37 -2.53 -15.28 0.87
C THR A 37 -3.37 -14.97 2.11
N GLU A 38 -3.80 -15.98 2.89
CA GLU A 38 -4.48 -15.74 4.17
C GLU A 38 -3.61 -14.90 5.12
N LYS A 39 -2.30 -15.17 5.17
CA LYS A 39 -1.33 -14.31 5.87
C LYS A 39 -1.31 -12.88 5.32
N GLY A 40 -1.36 -12.71 4.00
CA GLY A 40 -1.43 -11.39 3.37
C GLY A 40 -2.70 -10.63 3.73
N LYS A 41 -3.84 -11.33 3.88
CA LYS A 41 -5.11 -10.74 4.34
C LYS A 41 -5.04 -10.35 5.81
N GLU A 42 -4.42 -11.17 6.67
CA GLU A 42 -4.19 -10.83 8.07
C GLU A 42 -3.27 -9.61 8.23
N GLN A 43 -2.25 -9.46 7.38
CA GLN A 43 -1.38 -8.28 7.37
C GLN A 43 -2.09 -6.99 6.93
N ALA A 44 -3.21 -7.11 6.21
CA ALA A 44 -4.01 -5.99 5.73
C ALA A 44 -5.16 -5.60 6.68
N ARG A 45 -5.41 -6.41 7.72
CA ARG A 45 -6.34 -6.08 8.81
C ARG A 45 -5.68 -5.15 9.81
#